data_AF-A0A368ZK77-F1
#
_entry.id   AF-A0A368ZK77-F1
#
_cell.length_a   1.000
_cell.length_b   1.000
_cell.length_c   1.000
_cell.angle_alpha   90.00
_cell.angle_beta   90.00
_cell.angle_gamma   90.00
#
_symmetry.space_group_name_H-M   'P 1'
#
loop_
_entity.id
_entity.type
_entity.pdbx_description
1 polymer ?
#
loop_
_entity_poly.entity_id
_entity_poly.type
_entity_poly.pdbx_seq_one_letter_code
_entity_poly.pdbx_strand_id
1 'polypeptide(L)'
;MKKYLMTWYGMTDFRASLGLEQTTGPVLGALLAEDYTDVIILGFTHPDKSEYKADVFQQKIAGVEGSDPAAARQFVDLFSNTGAAHHHFNEWLKKQLRDAGKKVDVRFHSVELTHLNDTEGIYEAATQSLHAVAASEGEKLVTLYLSPGTPVMAFVWAFAALRHPTLKKRLIASSHPGRPPESIVLPNEWLEWHGIQVRTANMESDQYDAIFHLFGEQRMPNLLGVLQFSSSKHIFVNSAQFPADVMKQFIGEAEYAEIAVDPYDPENVRSTILDLIAKMPVDSKIGFNLTGGTKLMYAGALAACRKVNATPFYFDFSKKQVINLNSFTKSEIVSIDSVETFLKLNGDGLTVSKPGLTEQELSREIINASQIIWENRNLIASKYRELKSYIYDKSFKSWGDDFYAELTIDKQAKLTIGGKSFVFNEFPDFLEFLMGKWLEVYVFSVLLPLKESAVLKDLRLGLEVSVVDVDSNNNFKYYHDGFKENIAYQEFDVICTDGYRLFIIECKSGKVEANHVLKLSETAKHFGGVKGHGVMISSFRPPHPVIKQKSDDLINVEWFFGSGASEHLLNFFGKI
;
A
#
# COMPACT_ATOMS: atom_id res chain seq x y z
N MET A 1 -40.19 9.22 6.66
CA MET A 1 -39.25 9.23 5.53
C MET A 1 -39.76 10.23 4.49
N LYS A 2 -38.94 11.19 4.07
CA LYS A 2 -39.30 12.11 2.98
C LYS A 2 -39.09 11.44 1.62
N LYS A 3 -40.00 11.68 0.68
CA LYS A 3 -39.92 11.18 -0.70
C LYS A 3 -39.78 12.37 -1.64
N TYR A 4 -38.60 12.50 -2.23
CA TYR A 4 -38.27 13.56 -3.16
C TYR A 4 -38.47 13.08 -4.60
N LEU A 5 -39.14 13.89 -5.41
CA LEU A 5 -39.03 13.84 -6.87
C LEU A 5 -38.09 14.96 -7.33
N MET A 6 -37.07 14.64 -8.10
CA MET A 6 -36.16 15.62 -8.69
C MET A 6 -36.16 15.47 -10.20
N THR A 7 -36.39 16.58 -10.91
CA THR A 7 -36.61 16.54 -12.36
C THR A 7 -36.38 17.89 -13.03
N TRP A 8 -36.27 17.89 -14.35
CA TRP A 8 -36.50 19.10 -15.15
C TRP A 8 -37.97 19.17 -15.52
N TYR A 9 -38.48 20.35 -15.83
CA TYR A 9 -39.72 20.45 -16.60
C TYR A 9 -39.39 20.81 -18.05
N GLY A 10 -40.06 20.16 -19.00
CA GLY A 10 -39.78 20.30 -20.42
C GLY A 10 -40.87 21.02 -21.19
N MET A 11 -40.71 21.04 -22.51
CA MET A 11 -41.69 21.62 -23.43
C MET A 11 -43.06 20.97 -23.31
N THR A 12 -43.11 19.65 -23.12
CA THR A 12 -44.36 18.90 -22.94
C THR A 12 -45.11 19.33 -21.68
N ASP A 13 -44.42 19.54 -20.57
CA ASP A 13 -45.03 20.04 -19.33
C ASP A 13 -45.54 21.47 -19.48
N PHE A 14 -44.76 22.32 -20.15
CA PHE A 14 -45.19 23.69 -20.42
C PHE A 14 -46.44 23.70 -21.29
N ARG A 15 -46.48 22.92 -22.38
CA ARG A 15 -47.65 22.81 -23.27
C ARG A 15 -48.87 22.22 -22.55
N ALA A 16 -48.68 21.24 -21.68
CA ALA A 16 -49.76 20.71 -20.83
C ALA A 16 -50.32 21.79 -19.89
N SER A 17 -49.47 22.66 -19.33
CA SER A 17 -49.91 23.78 -18.49
C SER A 17 -50.69 24.87 -19.24
N LEU A 18 -50.68 24.84 -20.56
CA LEU A 18 -51.44 25.72 -21.46
C LEU A 18 -52.70 25.05 -22.01
N GLY A 19 -52.99 23.79 -21.63
CA GLY A 19 -54.10 23.02 -22.20
C GLY A 19 -53.87 22.56 -23.65
N LEU A 20 -52.63 22.62 -24.15
CA LEU A 20 -52.26 22.25 -25.52
C LEU A 20 -51.88 20.77 -25.70
N GLU A 21 -51.80 20.02 -24.60
CA GLU A 21 -51.53 18.58 -24.60
C GLU A 21 -52.78 17.83 -24.11
N GLN A 22 -53.05 16.66 -24.71
CA GLN A 22 -54.12 15.77 -24.24
C GLN A 22 -53.75 15.01 -22.95
N THR A 23 -52.49 15.14 -22.51
CA THR A 23 -51.98 14.51 -21.28
C THR A 23 -51.74 15.57 -20.21
N THR A 24 -51.68 15.13 -18.95
CA THR A 24 -51.38 16.00 -17.81
C THR A 24 -49.93 16.49 -17.76
N GLY A 25 -49.08 16.16 -18.73
CA GLY A 25 -47.65 16.43 -18.69
C GLY A 25 -46.86 15.42 -17.83
N PRO A 26 -45.59 15.13 -18.17
CA PRO A 26 -44.76 14.15 -17.45
C PRO A 26 -44.59 14.42 -15.95
N VAL A 27 -44.32 15.66 -15.53
CA VAL A 27 -44.04 16.00 -14.12
C VAL A 27 -45.27 15.81 -13.25
N LEU A 28 -46.43 16.36 -13.66
CA LEU A 28 -47.68 16.18 -12.92
C LEU A 28 -48.10 14.71 -12.92
N GLY A 29 -47.94 14.00 -14.04
CA GLY A 29 -48.21 12.56 -14.11
C GLY A 29 -47.41 11.76 -13.08
N ALA A 30 -46.11 12.04 -12.93
CA ALA A 30 -45.26 11.41 -11.92
C ALA A 30 -45.70 11.74 -10.48
N LEU A 31 -46.08 13.00 -10.22
CA LEU A 31 -46.54 13.44 -8.90
C LEU A 31 -47.92 12.89 -8.50
N LEU A 32 -48.77 12.56 -9.47
CA LEU A 32 -50.05 11.89 -9.21
C LEU A 32 -49.86 10.39 -8.97
N ALA A 33 -48.91 9.76 -9.66
CA ALA A 33 -48.66 8.32 -9.61
C ALA A 33 -48.12 7.81 -8.26
N GLU A 34 -47.45 8.65 -7.47
CA GLU A 34 -46.95 8.28 -6.14
C GLU A 34 -47.13 9.40 -5.11
N ASP A 35 -47.00 9.07 -3.83
CA ASP A 35 -47.08 10.01 -2.70
C ASP A 35 -45.71 10.63 -2.38
N TYR A 36 -45.25 11.54 -3.23
CA TYR A 36 -44.08 12.38 -2.95
C TYR A 36 -44.41 13.42 -1.86
N THR A 37 -43.45 13.72 -1.00
CA THR A 37 -43.58 14.78 0.02
C THR A 37 -43.02 16.10 -0.47
N ASP A 38 -41.98 16.04 -1.31
CA ASP A 38 -41.24 17.20 -1.80
C ASP A 38 -40.93 16.98 -3.30
N VAL A 39 -40.98 18.05 -4.10
CA VAL A 39 -40.51 18.05 -5.49
C VAL A 39 -39.57 19.21 -5.75
N ILE A 40 -38.45 18.92 -6.41
CA ILE A 40 -37.47 19.90 -6.87
C ILE A 40 -37.48 19.88 -8.39
N ILE A 41 -37.86 21.00 -8.99
CA ILE A 41 -38.00 21.17 -10.43
C ILE A 41 -36.95 22.17 -10.90
N LEU A 42 -36.12 21.74 -11.84
CA LEU A 42 -35.18 22.59 -12.55
C LEU A 42 -35.82 23.08 -13.85
N GLY A 43 -35.62 24.35 -14.19
CA GLY A 43 -36.13 24.94 -15.42
C GLY A 43 -35.05 25.71 -16.15
N PHE A 44 -34.82 25.37 -17.42
CA PHE A 44 -33.86 26.10 -18.26
C PHE A 44 -34.37 27.51 -18.55
N THR A 45 -33.58 28.52 -18.21
CA THR A 45 -33.80 29.92 -18.58
C THR A 45 -32.82 30.30 -19.69
N HIS A 46 -33.35 30.73 -20.84
CA HIS A 46 -32.53 31.09 -21.99
C HIS A 46 -32.02 32.53 -21.85
N PRO A 47 -30.69 32.77 -21.81
CA PRO A 47 -30.13 34.09 -21.52
C PRO A 47 -30.53 35.16 -22.56
N ASP A 48 -30.64 34.77 -23.83
CA ASP A 48 -31.00 35.70 -24.90
C ASP A 48 -32.51 36.01 -25.02
N LYS A 49 -33.38 35.35 -24.23
CA LYS A 49 -34.81 35.64 -24.29
C LYS A 49 -35.16 36.80 -23.36
N SER A 50 -35.86 37.80 -23.89
CA SER A 50 -36.31 38.94 -23.10
C SER A 50 -37.22 38.50 -21.95
N GLU A 51 -36.97 39.02 -20.75
CA GLU A 51 -37.91 38.86 -19.65
C GLU A 51 -39.18 39.68 -19.92
N TYR A 52 -40.29 38.98 -20.11
CA TYR A 52 -41.60 39.61 -20.23
C TYR A 52 -42.24 39.73 -18.84
N LYS A 53 -42.85 40.88 -18.57
CA LYS A 53 -43.69 41.05 -17.36
C LYS A 53 -44.83 40.03 -17.36
N ALA A 54 -45.17 39.51 -16.18
CA ALA A 54 -46.24 38.52 -16.00
C ALA A 54 -47.57 38.95 -16.64
N ASP A 55 -47.89 40.25 -16.63
CA ASP A 55 -49.11 40.82 -17.22
C ASP A 55 -49.17 40.64 -18.75
N VAL A 56 -48.03 40.71 -19.44
CA VAL A 56 -47.93 40.50 -20.90
C VAL A 56 -48.13 39.03 -21.25
N PHE A 57 -47.63 38.14 -20.41
CA PHE A 57 -47.86 36.70 -20.55
C PHE A 57 -49.36 36.36 -20.36
N GLN A 58 -49.99 36.89 -19.31
CA GLN A 58 -51.41 36.66 -18.99
C GLN A 58 -52.38 37.28 -20.02
N GLN A 59 -52.04 38.41 -20.64
CA GLN A 59 -52.84 38.96 -21.74
C GLN A 59 -52.80 38.07 -22.98
N LYS A 60 -51.63 37.47 -23.27
CA LYS A 60 -51.45 36.64 -24.47
C LYS A 60 -51.93 35.20 -24.28
N ILE A 61 -51.96 34.66 -23.06
CA ILE A 61 -52.44 33.29 -22.80
C ILE A 61 -53.96 33.15 -23.03
N ALA A 62 -54.73 34.20 -22.78
CA ALA A 62 -56.18 34.23 -22.98
C ALA A 62 -56.63 33.97 -24.43
N GLY A 63 -55.71 34.11 -25.39
CA GLY A 63 -55.92 33.81 -26.81
C GLY A 63 -55.38 32.44 -27.27
N VAL A 64 -54.88 31.59 -26.37
CA VAL A 64 -54.22 30.32 -26.73
C VAL A 64 -55.16 29.11 -26.57
N GLU A 65 -56.08 29.11 -25.60
CA GLU A 65 -57.11 28.07 -25.45
C GLU A 65 -58.08 28.10 -26.65
N GLY A 66 -58.02 27.07 -27.51
CA GLY A 66 -58.86 26.96 -28.72
C GLY A 66 -58.32 27.70 -29.96
N SER A 67 -57.07 28.16 -29.94
CA SER A 67 -56.41 28.83 -31.06
C SER A 67 -55.89 27.87 -32.15
N ASP A 68 -55.66 28.40 -33.37
CA ASP A 68 -54.98 27.67 -34.46
C ASP A 68 -53.59 27.17 -33.99
N PRO A 69 -53.21 25.90 -34.27
CA PRO A 69 -51.88 25.35 -34.00
C PRO A 69 -50.69 26.28 -34.31
N ALA A 70 -50.79 27.12 -35.35
CA ALA A 70 -49.74 28.09 -35.69
C ALA A 70 -49.56 29.18 -34.64
N ALA A 71 -50.67 29.72 -34.08
CA ALA A 71 -50.64 30.74 -33.04
C ALA A 71 -50.14 30.17 -31.71
N ALA A 72 -50.58 28.96 -31.36
CA ALA A 72 -50.09 28.24 -30.18
C ALA A 72 -48.58 27.97 -30.25
N ARG A 73 -48.06 27.62 -31.44
CA ARG A 73 -46.62 27.42 -31.66
C ARG A 73 -45.82 28.71 -31.46
N GLN A 74 -46.26 29.82 -32.06
CA GLN A 74 -45.60 31.12 -31.88
C GLN A 74 -45.57 31.57 -30.41
N PHE A 75 -46.65 31.33 -29.66
CA PHE A 75 -46.69 31.62 -28.23
C PHE A 75 -45.67 30.79 -27.44
N VAL A 76 -45.64 29.47 -27.70
CA VAL A 76 -44.72 28.55 -27.04
C VAL A 76 -43.26 28.90 -27.36
N ASP A 77 -42.95 29.22 -28.61
CA ASP A 77 -41.60 29.62 -29.03
C ASP A 77 -41.17 30.93 -28.35
N LEU A 78 -42.09 31.89 -28.23
CA LEU A 78 -41.83 33.19 -27.59
C LEU A 78 -41.55 33.05 -26.09
N PHE A 79 -42.34 32.24 -25.38
CA PHE A 79 -42.33 32.24 -23.90
C PHE A 79 -41.60 31.05 -23.26
N SER A 80 -41.38 29.95 -23.96
CA SER A 80 -40.61 28.82 -23.41
C SER A 80 -39.26 29.27 -22.87
N ASN A 81 -38.80 28.66 -21.77
CA ASN A 81 -37.51 28.95 -21.13
C ASN A 81 -37.37 30.42 -20.67
N THR A 82 -38.47 31.06 -20.25
CA THR A 82 -38.47 32.40 -19.65
C THR A 82 -39.02 32.35 -18.22
N GLY A 83 -38.67 33.34 -17.39
CA GLY A 83 -39.20 33.48 -16.03
C GLY A 83 -40.74 33.50 -15.96
N ALA A 84 -41.40 34.10 -16.96
CA ALA A 84 -42.86 34.12 -17.04
C ALA A 84 -43.46 32.72 -17.24
N ALA A 85 -42.87 31.91 -18.13
CA ALA A 85 -43.31 30.53 -18.35
C ALA A 85 -43.03 29.64 -17.13
N HIS A 86 -41.88 29.82 -16.47
CA HIS A 86 -41.55 29.13 -15.23
C HIS A 86 -42.59 29.42 -14.13
N HIS A 87 -42.94 30.69 -13.96
CA HIS A 87 -43.94 31.12 -12.98
C HIS A 87 -45.32 30.53 -13.28
N HIS A 88 -45.78 30.62 -14.55
CA HIS A 88 -47.05 30.04 -14.97
C HIS A 88 -47.13 28.54 -14.72
N PHE A 89 -46.10 27.80 -15.15
CA PHE A 89 -46.04 26.35 -14.95
C PHE A 89 -46.10 25.98 -13.47
N ASN A 90 -45.34 26.68 -12.62
CA ASN A 90 -45.29 26.40 -11.19
C ASN A 90 -46.65 26.66 -10.50
N GLU A 91 -47.33 27.75 -10.84
CA GLU A 91 -48.66 28.06 -10.28
C GLU A 91 -49.74 27.09 -10.80
N TRP A 92 -49.69 26.74 -12.08
CA TRP A 92 -50.54 25.70 -12.65
C TRP A 92 -50.33 24.36 -11.93
N LEU A 93 -49.08 23.93 -11.74
CA LEU A 93 -48.76 22.66 -11.09
C LEU A 93 -49.27 22.62 -9.65
N LYS A 94 -49.03 23.68 -8.86
CA LYS A 94 -49.54 23.79 -7.49
C LYS A 94 -51.06 23.74 -7.44
N LYS A 95 -51.76 24.37 -8.39
CA LYS A 95 -53.22 24.29 -8.49
C LYS A 95 -53.67 22.86 -8.74
N GLN A 96 -53.11 22.18 -9.74
CA GLN A 96 -53.46 20.79 -10.06
C GLN A 96 -53.23 19.84 -8.88
N LEU A 97 -52.13 20.00 -8.14
CA LEU A 97 -51.85 19.19 -6.94
C LEU A 97 -52.87 19.43 -5.82
N ARG A 98 -53.27 20.70 -5.59
CA ARG A 98 -54.33 21.03 -4.62
C ARG A 98 -55.67 20.43 -5.01
N ASP A 99 -56.04 20.54 -6.29
CA ASP A 99 -57.30 20.01 -6.82
C ASP A 99 -57.34 18.46 -6.72
N ALA A 100 -56.18 17.81 -6.87
CA ALA A 100 -56.01 16.37 -6.68
C ALA A 100 -55.83 15.94 -5.19
N GLY A 101 -55.89 16.86 -4.24
CA GLY A 101 -55.71 16.58 -2.81
C GLY A 101 -54.30 16.15 -2.40
N LYS A 102 -53.28 16.37 -3.24
CA LYS A 102 -51.88 16.03 -2.98
C LYS A 102 -51.20 17.14 -2.18
N LYS A 103 -50.51 16.78 -1.09
CA LYS A 103 -49.73 17.70 -0.26
C LYS A 103 -48.23 17.54 -0.55
N VAL A 104 -47.76 18.19 -1.61
CA VAL A 104 -46.35 18.17 -2.04
C VAL A 104 -45.74 19.56 -1.87
N ASP A 105 -44.58 19.68 -1.23
CA ASP A 105 -43.78 20.91 -1.19
C ASP A 105 -43.08 21.12 -2.55
N VAL A 106 -43.52 22.12 -3.33
CA VAL A 106 -43.01 22.39 -4.69
C VAL A 106 -41.93 23.46 -4.65
N ARG A 107 -40.70 23.06 -5.01
CA ARG A 107 -39.55 23.97 -5.15
C ARG A 107 -39.13 24.04 -6.61
N PHE A 108 -39.07 25.24 -7.13
CA PHE A 108 -38.66 25.51 -8.51
C PHE A 108 -37.35 26.30 -8.50
N HIS A 109 -36.38 25.88 -9.31
CA HIS A 109 -35.13 26.58 -9.52
C HIS A 109 -34.97 26.90 -11.01
N SER A 110 -34.91 28.20 -11.31
CA SER A 110 -34.47 28.69 -12.62
C SER A 110 -32.97 28.43 -12.76
N VAL A 111 -32.57 27.86 -13.89
CA VAL A 111 -31.18 27.57 -14.22
C VAL A 111 -30.88 28.23 -15.56
N GLU A 112 -30.04 29.26 -15.54
CA GLU A 112 -29.51 29.85 -16.75
C GLU A 112 -28.51 28.87 -17.38
N LEU A 113 -28.74 28.48 -18.63
CA LEU A 113 -27.84 27.63 -19.40
C LEU A 113 -27.40 28.38 -20.67
N THR A 114 -26.19 28.14 -21.14
CA THR A 114 -25.71 28.74 -22.39
C THR A 114 -26.54 28.30 -23.60
N HIS A 115 -27.05 27.07 -23.57
CA HIS A 115 -27.96 26.48 -24.55
C HIS A 115 -28.65 25.25 -23.95
N LEU A 116 -29.66 24.68 -24.62
CA LEU A 116 -30.50 23.59 -24.08
C LEU A 116 -29.71 22.32 -23.67
N ASN A 117 -28.57 22.04 -24.31
CA ASN A 117 -27.74 20.86 -24.04
C ASN A 117 -26.41 21.22 -23.37
N ASP A 118 -26.37 22.33 -22.62
CA ASP A 118 -25.22 22.73 -21.80
C ASP A 118 -24.94 21.70 -20.70
N THR A 119 -24.11 20.70 -21.02
CA THR A 119 -23.85 19.56 -20.13
C THR A 119 -23.25 19.97 -18.79
N GLU A 120 -22.42 21.02 -18.77
CA GLU A 120 -21.75 21.49 -17.56
C GLU A 120 -22.76 22.19 -16.65
N GLY A 121 -23.52 23.16 -17.17
CA GLY A 121 -24.56 23.85 -16.41
C GLY A 121 -25.68 22.92 -15.91
N ILE A 122 -26.09 21.95 -16.74
CA ILE A 122 -27.08 20.94 -16.34
C ILE A 122 -26.52 20.07 -15.20
N TYR A 123 -25.25 19.65 -15.28
CA TYR A 123 -24.63 18.79 -14.26
C TYR A 123 -24.45 19.53 -12.94
N GLU A 124 -23.98 20.78 -12.97
CA GLU A 124 -23.85 21.62 -11.78
C GLU A 124 -25.19 21.83 -11.08
N ALA A 125 -26.24 22.20 -11.83
CA ALA A 125 -27.56 22.41 -11.25
C ALA A 125 -28.17 21.14 -10.64
N ALA A 126 -28.05 20.00 -11.34
CA ALA A 126 -28.51 18.71 -10.87
C ALA A 126 -27.77 18.26 -9.59
N THR A 127 -26.44 18.41 -9.56
CA THR A 127 -25.62 18.01 -8.41
C THR A 127 -25.80 18.93 -7.22
N GLN A 128 -25.92 20.25 -7.42
CA GLN A 128 -26.20 21.20 -6.34
C GLN A 128 -27.55 20.90 -5.67
N SER A 129 -28.56 20.58 -6.46
CA SER A 129 -29.89 20.19 -5.97
C SER A 129 -29.81 18.88 -5.17
N LEU A 130 -29.07 17.90 -5.68
CA LEU A 130 -28.89 16.61 -5.01
C LEU A 130 -28.12 16.77 -3.70
N HIS A 131 -27.10 17.63 -3.68
CA HIS A 131 -26.32 17.96 -2.49
C HIS A 131 -27.20 18.61 -1.42
N ALA A 132 -28.05 19.57 -1.78
CA ALA A 132 -28.99 20.21 -0.85
C ALA A 132 -29.97 19.20 -0.24
N VAL A 133 -30.48 18.25 -1.04
CA VAL A 133 -31.32 17.16 -0.52
C VAL A 133 -30.50 16.25 0.38
N ALA A 134 -29.30 15.83 -0.02
CA ALA A 134 -28.44 14.97 0.77
C ALA A 134 -28.13 15.58 2.15
N ALA A 135 -27.84 16.88 2.21
CA ALA A 135 -27.46 17.61 3.42
C ALA A 135 -28.60 17.85 4.42
N SER A 136 -29.87 17.73 4.00
CA SER A 136 -30.99 17.86 4.96
C SER A 136 -31.02 16.72 5.99
N GLU A 137 -31.73 16.86 7.10
CA GLU A 137 -31.80 15.79 8.11
C GLU A 137 -32.93 14.79 7.82
N GLY A 138 -32.80 13.59 8.38
CA GLY A 138 -33.82 12.53 8.33
C GLY A 138 -33.67 11.53 7.18
N GLU A 139 -34.44 10.45 7.24
CA GLU A 139 -34.45 9.41 6.21
C GLU A 139 -35.18 9.88 4.95
N LYS A 140 -34.56 9.65 3.79
CA LYS A 140 -35.04 10.16 2.49
C LYS A 140 -34.93 9.09 1.40
N LEU A 141 -35.89 9.12 0.49
CA LEU A 141 -35.82 8.44 -0.81
C LEU A 141 -35.86 9.50 -1.90
N VAL A 142 -34.84 9.52 -2.76
CA VAL A 142 -34.76 10.44 -3.89
C VAL A 142 -35.08 9.70 -5.19
N THR A 143 -36.05 10.22 -5.93
CA THR A 143 -36.42 9.72 -7.24
C THR A 143 -35.95 10.72 -8.29
N LEU A 144 -34.96 10.31 -9.09
CA LEU A 144 -34.43 11.11 -10.19
C LEU A 144 -35.21 10.76 -11.45
N TYR A 145 -35.96 11.72 -11.98
CA TYR A 145 -36.80 11.51 -13.14
C TYR A 145 -36.07 12.01 -14.38
N LEU A 146 -35.60 11.04 -15.19
CA LEU A 146 -34.69 11.25 -16.32
C LEU A 146 -35.36 11.96 -17.51
N SER A 147 -36.69 11.89 -17.57
CA SER A 147 -37.54 12.56 -18.56
C SER A 147 -38.63 13.27 -17.76
N PRO A 148 -38.95 14.54 -18.00
CA PRO A 148 -38.84 15.24 -19.26
C PRO A 148 -37.52 15.99 -19.44
N GLY A 149 -37.12 16.19 -20.70
CA GLY A 149 -35.87 16.85 -21.07
C GLY A 149 -35.30 16.32 -22.39
N THR A 150 -34.11 16.78 -22.77
CA THR A 150 -33.36 16.19 -23.88
C THR A 150 -32.68 14.88 -23.44
N PRO A 151 -32.30 13.98 -24.37
CA PRO A 151 -31.49 12.80 -24.03
C PRO A 151 -30.21 13.14 -23.26
N VAL A 152 -29.64 14.34 -23.49
CA VAL A 152 -28.48 14.86 -22.77
C VAL A 152 -28.82 15.13 -21.29
N MET A 153 -29.96 15.76 -21.00
CA MET A 153 -30.40 15.97 -19.61
C MET A 153 -30.65 14.64 -18.87
N ALA A 154 -31.25 13.65 -19.56
CA ALA A 154 -31.46 12.32 -19.01
C ALA A 154 -30.12 11.64 -18.64
N PHE A 155 -29.14 11.72 -19.54
CA PHE A 155 -27.78 11.22 -19.30
C PHE A 155 -27.12 11.91 -18.10
N VAL A 156 -27.25 13.23 -17.99
CA VAL A 156 -26.68 14.00 -16.88
C VAL A 156 -27.32 13.63 -15.54
N TRP A 157 -28.64 13.41 -15.46
CA TRP A 157 -29.27 12.89 -14.24
C TRP A 157 -28.79 11.50 -13.86
N ALA A 158 -28.60 10.61 -14.84
CA ALA A 158 -28.02 9.28 -14.60
C ALA A 158 -26.60 9.37 -14.04
N PHE A 159 -25.79 10.32 -14.53
CA PHE A 159 -24.44 10.55 -14.02
C PHE A 159 -24.44 11.23 -12.64
N ALA A 160 -25.31 12.22 -12.41
CA ALA A 160 -25.50 12.85 -11.11
C ALA A 160 -26.00 11.86 -10.05
N ALA A 161 -26.78 10.85 -10.43
CA ALA A 161 -27.24 9.77 -9.56
C ALA A 161 -26.10 8.97 -8.91
N LEU A 162 -24.91 8.98 -9.52
CA LEU A 162 -23.73 8.29 -8.99
C LEU A 162 -23.09 9.05 -7.81
N ARG A 163 -23.43 10.33 -7.59
CA ARG A 163 -23.03 11.11 -6.41
C ARG A 163 -23.88 10.76 -5.20
N HIS A 164 -23.35 10.92 -3.98
CA HIS A 164 -24.05 10.61 -2.70
C HIS A 164 -24.61 9.16 -2.63
N PRO A 165 -23.79 8.11 -2.74
CA PRO A 165 -24.25 6.71 -2.79
C PRO A 165 -24.91 6.19 -1.51
N THR A 166 -24.74 6.84 -0.36
CA THR A 166 -25.49 6.53 0.88
C THR A 166 -26.94 7.01 0.83
N LEU A 167 -27.26 7.96 -0.06
CA LEU A 167 -28.61 8.43 -0.25
C LEU A 167 -29.41 7.35 -0.99
N LYS A 168 -30.54 6.91 -0.42
CA LYS A 168 -31.44 5.98 -1.11
C LYS A 168 -31.99 6.69 -2.35
N LYS A 169 -31.61 6.21 -3.52
CA LYS A 169 -31.98 6.79 -4.81
C LYS A 169 -32.60 5.73 -5.71
N ARG A 170 -33.50 6.15 -6.58
CA ARG A 170 -33.96 5.38 -7.75
C ARG A 170 -34.10 6.30 -8.96
N LEU A 171 -33.98 5.73 -10.15
CA LEU A 171 -34.15 6.44 -11.40
C LEU A 171 -35.46 6.01 -12.03
N ILE A 172 -36.21 6.95 -12.61
CA ILE A 172 -37.43 6.65 -13.36
C ILE A 172 -37.41 7.39 -14.70
N ALA A 173 -38.16 6.88 -15.69
CA ALA A 173 -38.36 7.54 -16.97
C ALA A 173 -39.78 7.25 -17.50
N SER A 174 -40.33 8.16 -18.31
CA SER A 174 -41.60 7.93 -19.00
C SER A 174 -41.34 7.38 -20.38
N SER A 175 -41.64 6.10 -20.59
CA SER A 175 -41.49 5.43 -21.88
C SER A 175 -42.67 5.70 -22.83
N HIS A 176 -43.87 5.98 -22.30
CA HIS A 176 -45.09 6.16 -23.08
C HIS A 176 -46.01 7.27 -22.53
N PRO A 177 -46.56 8.18 -23.37
CA PRO A 177 -47.55 9.16 -22.94
C PRO A 177 -48.77 8.51 -22.26
N GLY A 178 -49.18 9.04 -21.11
CA GLY A 178 -50.36 8.57 -20.37
C GLY A 178 -50.15 7.32 -19.49
N ARG A 179 -48.95 6.72 -19.47
CA ARG A 179 -48.58 5.67 -18.52
C ARG A 179 -47.74 6.23 -17.37
N PRO A 180 -47.78 5.61 -16.17
CA PRO A 180 -46.90 6.00 -15.08
C PRO A 180 -45.41 5.74 -15.46
N PRO A 181 -44.47 6.51 -14.90
CA PRO A 181 -43.05 6.30 -15.14
C PRO A 181 -42.58 4.90 -14.70
N GLU A 182 -41.64 4.32 -15.45
CA GLU A 182 -41.01 3.03 -15.14
C GLU A 182 -39.65 3.23 -14.44
N SER A 183 -39.21 2.25 -13.66
CA SER A 183 -37.92 2.28 -12.98
C SER A 183 -36.79 1.93 -13.93
N ILE A 184 -35.71 2.72 -13.87
CA ILE A 184 -34.49 2.52 -14.66
C ILE A 184 -33.37 2.03 -13.76
N VAL A 185 -32.65 0.99 -14.20
CA VAL A 185 -31.49 0.44 -13.51
C VAL A 185 -30.23 0.87 -14.28
N LEU A 186 -29.24 1.43 -13.58
CA LEU A 186 -27.95 1.75 -14.17
C LEU A 186 -27.12 0.48 -14.38
N PRO A 187 -26.29 0.39 -15.42
CA PRO A 187 -25.39 -0.75 -15.62
C PRO A 187 -24.51 -1.01 -14.39
N ASN A 188 -24.31 -2.28 -14.04
CA ASN A 188 -23.52 -2.67 -12.86
C ASN A 188 -22.10 -2.11 -12.89
N GLU A 189 -21.46 -2.03 -14.06
CA GLU A 189 -20.11 -1.46 -14.23
C GLU A 189 -20.01 0.01 -13.78
N TRP A 190 -21.08 0.79 -13.94
CA TRP A 190 -21.11 2.21 -13.53
C TRP A 190 -21.25 2.34 -12.01
N LEU A 191 -21.99 1.41 -11.40
CA LEU A 191 -22.06 1.28 -9.95
C LEU A 191 -20.72 0.79 -9.38
N GLU A 192 -20.03 -0.12 -10.06
CA GLU A 192 -18.68 -0.57 -9.71
C GLU A 192 -17.66 0.58 -9.72
N TRP A 193 -17.71 1.50 -10.70
CA TRP A 193 -16.79 2.64 -10.79
C TRP A 193 -17.03 3.75 -9.77
N HIS A 194 -18.27 3.95 -9.32
CA HIS A 194 -18.63 5.02 -8.36
C HIS A 194 -18.86 4.52 -6.93
N GLY A 195 -19.11 3.22 -6.73
CA GLY A 195 -19.05 2.55 -5.43
C GLY A 195 -17.67 2.64 -4.77
N ILE A 196 -16.64 2.94 -5.57
CA ILE A 196 -15.24 3.18 -5.19
C ILE A 196 -15.09 4.27 -4.12
N GLN A 197 -16.01 5.23 -4.00
CA GLN A 197 -15.83 6.34 -3.05
C GLN A 197 -16.49 6.16 -1.67
N VAL A 198 -17.39 5.21 -1.43
CA VAL A 198 -18.25 5.30 -0.23
C VAL A 198 -18.55 3.99 0.52
N ARG A 199 -18.02 2.84 0.10
CA ARG A 199 -18.01 1.64 0.98
C ARG A 199 -16.76 1.52 1.86
N THR A 200 -16.11 2.63 2.18
CA THR A 200 -15.21 2.73 3.35
C THR A 200 -16.02 3.05 4.62
N ALA A 201 -17.07 2.27 4.90
CA ALA A 201 -17.63 2.21 6.23
C ALA A 201 -16.75 1.25 7.04
N ASN A 202 -15.90 1.79 7.91
CA ASN A 202 -15.11 1.10 8.92
C ASN A 202 -14.31 -0.13 8.41
N MET A 203 -13.32 0.08 7.55
CA MET A 203 -12.23 -0.90 7.40
C MET A 203 -11.07 -0.54 8.33
N GLU A 204 -11.33 -0.52 9.64
CA GLU A 204 -10.29 -0.56 10.68
C GLU A 204 -9.91 -2.00 11.05
N SER A 205 -10.56 -3.01 10.44
CA SER A 205 -10.18 -4.40 10.68
C SER A 205 -9.08 -4.80 9.70
N ASP A 206 -7.87 -4.98 10.21
CA ASP A 206 -6.70 -5.57 9.54
C ASP A 206 -6.84 -7.10 9.32
N GLN A 207 -8.07 -7.59 9.26
CA GLN A 207 -8.42 -9.01 9.15
C GLN A 207 -9.07 -9.31 7.80
N TYR A 208 -8.62 -10.37 7.13
CA TYR A 208 -9.12 -10.87 5.86
C TYR A 208 -9.43 -12.37 5.95
N ASP A 209 -10.34 -12.87 5.13
CA ASP A 209 -10.57 -14.32 5.00
C ASP A 209 -9.51 -14.94 4.08
N ALA A 210 -9.08 -14.19 3.07
CA ALA A 210 -8.00 -14.57 2.18
C ALA A 210 -7.20 -13.35 1.71
N ILE A 211 -5.89 -13.51 1.57
CA ILE A 211 -5.02 -12.51 0.95
C ILE A 211 -4.32 -13.13 -0.26
N PHE A 212 -4.43 -12.46 -1.41
CA PHE A 212 -3.68 -12.78 -2.61
C PHE A 212 -2.38 -11.98 -2.62
N HIS A 213 -1.26 -12.70 -2.78
CA HIS A 213 0.09 -12.16 -2.73
C HIS A 213 0.75 -12.29 -4.08
N LEU A 214 1.08 -11.17 -4.74
CA LEU A 214 1.91 -11.24 -5.94
C LEU A 214 3.34 -11.59 -5.53
N PHE A 215 3.79 -12.78 -5.93
CA PHE A 215 5.05 -13.34 -5.54
C PHE A 215 5.98 -13.45 -6.75
N GLY A 216 7.23 -13.04 -6.56
CA GLY A 216 8.28 -13.02 -7.58
C GLY A 216 9.65 -13.04 -6.91
N GLU A 217 10.65 -12.44 -7.54
CA GLU A 217 12.03 -12.45 -7.03
C GLU A 217 12.16 -11.86 -5.62
N GLN A 218 11.39 -10.81 -5.31
CA GLN A 218 11.41 -10.18 -3.98
C GLN A 218 10.42 -10.84 -3.01
N ARG A 219 10.95 -11.40 -1.92
CA ARG A 219 10.18 -12.14 -0.90
C ARG A 219 9.66 -11.25 0.23
N MET A 220 10.42 -10.22 0.59
CA MET A 220 10.10 -9.29 1.69
C MET A 220 8.68 -8.70 1.66
N PRO A 221 8.13 -8.26 0.51
CA PRO A 221 6.77 -7.70 0.48
C PRO A 221 5.71 -8.70 0.89
N ASN A 222 5.95 -9.98 0.61
CA ASN A 222 5.01 -11.03 0.91
C ASN A 222 5.08 -11.47 2.37
N LEU A 223 6.29 -11.50 2.97
CA LEU A 223 6.43 -11.64 4.42
C LEU A 223 5.71 -10.52 5.16
N LEU A 224 5.91 -9.25 4.76
CA LEU A 224 5.19 -8.14 5.38
C LEU A 224 3.68 -8.27 5.19
N GLY A 225 3.22 -8.73 4.03
CA GLY A 225 1.78 -9.00 3.82
C GLY A 225 1.22 -10.03 4.79
N VAL A 226 2.00 -11.05 5.15
CA VAL A 226 1.62 -12.08 6.14
C VAL A 226 1.65 -11.52 7.57
N LEU A 227 2.64 -10.70 7.90
CA LEU A 227 2.80 -10.15 9.26
C LEU A 227 1.89 -8.95 9.54
N GLN A 228 1.58 -8.13 8.54
CA GLN A 228 0.84 -6.87 8.68
C GLN A 228 -0.66 -7.11 8.90
N PHE A 229 -1.22 -8.11 8.22
CA PHE A 229 -2.65 -8.33 8.16
C PHE A 229 -2.97 -9.77 8.56
N SER A 230 -3.93 -9.94 9.46
CA SER A 230 -4.42 -11.25 9.85
C SER A 230 -5.22 -11.86 8.70
N SER A 231 -4.95 -13.12 8.35
CA SER A 231 -5.72 -13.86 7.37
C SER A 231 -5.84 -15.33 7.73
N SER A 232 -7.00 -15.94 7.47
CA SER A 232 -7.15 -17.39 7.55
C SER A 232 -6.49 -18.13 6.38
N LYS A 233 -6.22 -17.43 5.27
CA LYS A 233 -5.67 -18.02 4.05
C LYS A 233 -4.74 -17.06 3.32
N HIS A 234 -3.57 -17.53 2.92
CA HIS A 234 -2.62 -16.79 2.10
C HIS A 234 -2.41 -17.52 0.77
N ILE A 235 -2.73 -16.85 -0.34
CA ILE A 235 -2.63 -17.39 -1.69
C ILE A 235 -1.52 -16.65 -2.42
N PHE A 236 -0.45 -17.36 -2.75
CA PHE A 236 0.67 -16.80 -3.51
C PHE A 236 0.42 -16.99 -5.01
N VAL A 237 0.32 -15.87 -5.71
CA VAL A 237 0.22 -15.83 -7.18
C VAL A 237 1.63 -15.70 -7.71
N ASN A 238 2.10 -16.63 -8.53
CA ASN A 238 3.48 -16.62 -9.02
C ASN A 238 3.66 -17.34 -10.35
N SER A 239 4.85 -17.21 -10.93
CA SER A 239 5.27 -18.04 -12.05
C SER A 239 6.01 -19.27 -11.56
N ALA A 240 6.11 -20.30 -12.41
CA ALA A 240 6.87 -21.52 -12.11
C ALA A 240 8.36 -21.27 -11.78
N GLN A 241 8.92 -20.13 -12.17
CA GLN A 241 10.30 -19.75 -11.87
C GLN A 241 10.50 -19.32 -10.41
N PHE A 242 9.46 -18.81 -9.75
CA PHE A 242 9.54 -18.23 -8.42
C PHE A 242 8.53 -18.91 -7.47
N PRO A 243 8.74 -20.18 -7.09
CA PRO A 243 7.88 -20.89 -6.16
C PRO A 243 7.83 -20.19 -4.79
N ALA A 244 6.66 -20.23 -4.15
CA ALA A 244 6.42 -19.52 -2.89
C ALA A 244 6.57 -20.41 -1.64
N ASP A 245 7.12 -21.63 -1.78
CA ASP A 245 7.25 -22.62 -0.69
C ASP A 245 7.91 -22.08 0.58
N VAL A 246 8.88 -21.17 0.41
CA VAL A 246 9.59 -20.51 1.53
C VAL A 246 8.65 -19.76 2.47
N MET A 247 7.45 -19.37 2.00
CA MET A 247 6.45 -18.66 2.80
C MET A 247 5.73 -19.56 3.81
N LYS A 248 5.70 -20.88 3.59
CA LYS A 248 5.00 -21.85 4.48
C LYS A 248 5.46 -21.79 5.93
N GLN A 249 6.71 -21.42 6.17
CA GLN A 249 7.25 -21.31 7.53
C GLN A 249 6.76 -20.06 8.30
N PHE A 250 6.13 -19.09 7.61
CA PHE A 250 5.73 -17.80 8.20
C PHE A 250 4.22 -17.64 8.39
N ILE A 251 3.40 -18.50 7.78
CA ILE A 251 1.93 -18.40 7.79
C ILE A 251 1.28 -18.99 9.06
N GLY A 252 2.03 -19.67 9.92
CA GLY A 252 1.51 -20.27 11.15
C GLY A 252 0.38 -21.28 10.89
N GLU A 253 -0.79 -21.05 11.48
CA GLU A 253 -1.99 -21.90 11.33
C GLU A 253 -2.85 -21.54 10.11
N ALA A 254 -2.54 -20.45 9.39
CA ALA A 254 -3.29 -20.04 8.21
C ALA A 254 -3.08 -21.02 7.05
N GLU A 255 -4.09 -21.15 6.19
CA GLU A 255 -4.03 -22.02 5.02
C GLU A 255 -3.06 -21.45 3.96
N TYR A 256 -2.10 -22.26 3.54
CA TYR A 256 -1.25 -22.00 2.37
C TYR A 256 -1.95 -22.40 1.08
N ALA A 257 -1.91 -21.52 0.08
CA ALA A 257 -2.20 -21.88 -1.30
C ALA A 257 -1.25 -21.16 -2.26
N GLU A 258 -1.07 -21.77 -3.44
CA GLU A 258 -0.22 -21.24 -4.50
C GLU A 258 -0.93 -21.42 -5.84
N ILE A 259 -0.90 -20.39 -6.67
CA ILE A 259 -1.47 -20.42 -8.02
C ILE A 259 -0.43 -19.98 -9.05
N ALA A 260 -0.17 -20.87 -10.00
CA ALA A 260 0.71 -20.60 -11.13
C ALA A 260 -0.02 -19.77 -12.19
N VAL A 261 0.63 -18.70 -12.65
CA VAL A 261 0.15 -17.81 -13.72
C VAL A 261 1.27 -17.52 -14.72
N ASP A 262 0.91 -17.07 -15.92
CA ASP A 262 1.85 -16.42 -16.84
C ASP A 262 2.04 -14.95 -16.42
N PRO A 263 3.22 -14.56 -15.90
CA PRO A 263 3.44 -13.21 -15.39
C PRO A 263 3.45 -12.15 -16.49
N TYR A 264 3.44 -12.52 -17.77
CA TYR A 264 3.40 -11.58 -18.90
C TYR A 264 2.04 -11.57 -19.63
N ASP A 265 1.05 -12.33 -19.16
CA ASP A 265 -0.32 -12.32 -19.65
C ASP A 265 -1.29 -11.83 -18.55
N PRO A 266 -1.66 -10.54 -18.54
CA PRO A 266 -2.61 -9.99 -17.57
C PRO A 266 -3.97 -10.69 -17.55
N GLU A 267 -4.45 -11.22 -18.68
CA GLU A 267 -5.75 -11.89 -18.75
C GLU A 267 -5.68 -13.29 -18.13
N ASN A 268 -4.59 -14.02 -18.35
CA ASN A 268 -4.33 -15.27 -17.64
C ASN A 268 -4.30 -15.06 -16.12
N VAL A 269 -3.57 -14.04 -15.65
CA VAL A 269 -3.51 -13.69 -14.23
C VAL A 269 -4.92 -13.36 -13.71
N ARG A 270 -5.65 -12.50 -14.42
CA ARG A 270 -6.98 -12.04 -14.02
C ARG A 270 -7.98 -13.20 -13.92
N SER A 271 -8.09 -14.01 -14.98
CA SER A 271 -9.03 -15.13 -15.05
C SER A 271 -8.74 -16.20 -14.00
N THR A 272 -7.47 -16.58 -13.82
CA THR A 272 -7.06 -17.60 -12.84
C THR A 272 -7.40 -17.18 -11.40
N ILE A 273 -7.17 -15.92 -11.06
CA ILE A 273 -7.55 -15.37 -9.74
C ILE A 273 -9.08 -15.41 -9.56
N LEU A 274 -9.84 -14.95 -10.55
CA LEU A 274 -11.30 -14.91 -10.47
C LEU A 274 -11.93 -16.30 -10.38
N ASP A 275 -11.39 -17.29 -11.08
CA ASP A 275 -11.83 -18.69 -11.00
C ASP A 275 -11.62 -19.31 -9.62
N LEU A 276 -10.56 -18.88 -8.91
CA LEU A 276 -10.34 -19.29 -7.52
C LEU A 276 -11.33 -18.59 -6.58
N ILE A 277 -11.53 -17.27 -6.75
CA ILE A 277 -12.45 -16.49 -5.91
C ILE A 277 -13.89 -16.98 -6.08
N ALA A 278 -14.31 -17.41 -7.27
CA ALA A 278 -15.63 -17.96 -7.52
C ALA A 278 -15.96 -19.22 -6.69
N LYS A 279 -14.94 -19.90 -6.13
CA LYS A 279 -15.08 -21.08 -5.27
C LYS A 279 -15.05 -20.73 -3.78
N MET A 280 -14.81 -19.47 -3.43
CA MET A 280 -14.81 -18.98 -2.05
C MET A 280 -16.22 -18.59 -1.59
N PRO A 281 -16.48 -18.50 -0.27
CA PRO A 281 -17.72 -17.93 0.24
C PRO A 281 -18.00 -16.53 -0.32
N VAL A 282 -19.26 -16.25 -0.65
CA VAL A 282 -19.70 -15.00 -1.33
C VAL A 282 -19.34 -13.74 -0.52
N ASP A 283 -19.35 -13.84 0.80
CA ASP A 283 -19.09 -12.73 1.71
C ASP A 283 -17.63 -12.65 2.19
N SER A 284 -16.71 -13.39 1.56
CA SER A 284 -15.29 -13.38 1.90
C SER A 284 -14.69 -11.98 1.77
N LYS A 285 -14.06 -11.48 2.83
CA LYS A 285 -13.25 -10.26 2.81
C LYS A 285 -11.86 -10.56 2.28
N ILE A 286 -11.59 -10.09 1.06
CA ILE A 286 -10.35 -10.43 0.33
C ILE A 286 -9.38 -9.25 0.27
N GLY A 287 -8.12 -9.51 0.58
CA GLY A 287 -7.00 -8.58 0.44
C GLY A 287 -6.11 -8.92 -0.76
N PHE A 288 -5.45 -7.92 -1.35
CA PHE A 288 -4.49 -8.09 -2.44
C PHE A 288 -3.21 -7.33 -2.12
N ASN A 289 -2.13 -8.06 -1.85
CA ASN A 289 -0.78 -7.50 -1.82
C ASN A 289 -0.24 -7.40 -3.24
N LEU A 290 -0.25 -6.18 -3.78
CA LEU A 290 0.16 -5.90 -5.16
C LEU A 290 1.61 -5.42 -5.27
N THR A 291 2.44 -5.68 -4.26
CA THR A 291 3.81 -5.14 -4.22
C THR A 291 4.79 -5.92 -5.07
N GLY A 292 4.64 -7.25 -5.12
CA GLY A 292 5.52 -8.14 -5.89
C GLY A 292 5.03 -8.41 -7.31
N GLY A 293 5.67 -9.38 -7.96
CA GLY A 293 5.37 -9.76 -9.35
C GLY A 293 5.84 -8.75 -10.40
N THR A 294 5.54 -9.02 -11.67
CA THR A 294 5.80 -8.09 -12.78
C THR A 294 4.71 -7.01 -12.85
N LYS A 295 4.96 -5.96 -13.64
CA LYS A 295 3.94 -4.91 -13.88
C LYS A 295 2.68 -5.44 -14.59
N LEU A 296 2.82 -6.45 -15.45
CA LEU A 296 1.70 -7.06 -16.17
C LEU A 296 0.88 -7.95 -15.24
N MET A 297 1.56 -8.68 -14.36
CA MET A 297 0.93 -9.41 -13.27
C MET A 297 0.18 -8.49 -12.30
N TYR A 298 0.78 -7.35 -11.93
CA TYR A 298 0.12 -6.29 -11.18
C TYR A 298 -1.17 -5.82 -11.87
N ALA A 299 -1.12 -5.56 -13.18
CA ALA A 299 -2.29 -5.09 -13.94
C ALA A 299 -3.43 -6.12 -13.94
N GLY A 300 -3.12 -7.40 -14.19
CA GLY A 300 -4.10 -8.48 -14.16
C GLY A 300 -4.72 -8.70 -12.78
N ALA A 301 -3.90 -8.71 -11.74
CA ALA A 301 -4.36 -8.89 -10.37
C ALA A 301 -5.17 -7.69 -9.85
N LEU A 302 -4.77 -6.45 -10.17
CA LEU A 302 -5.55 -5.27 -9.84
C LEU A 302 -6.90 -5.28 -10.56
N ALA A 303 -6.96 -5.73 -11.81
CA ALA A 303 -8.22 -5.88 -12.54
C ALA A 303 -9.13 -6.93 -11.88
N ALA A 304 -8.58 -8.08 -11.46
CA ALA A 304 -9.34 -9.10 -10.72
C ALA A 304 -9.84 -8.57 -9.37
N CYS A 305 -8.95 -7.93 -8.60
CA CYS A 305 -9.25 -7.31 -7.30
C CYS A 305 -10.43 -6.33 -7.41
N ARG A 306 -10.39 -5.44 -8.42
CA ARG A 306 -11.48 -4.48 -8.68
C ARG A 306 -12.79 -5.18 -9.05
N LYS A 307 -12.73 -6.26 -9.83
CA LYS A 307 -13.94 -6.97 -10.27
C LYS A 307 -14.73 -7.58 -9.11
N VAL A 308 -14.05 -7.95 -8.03
CA VAL A 308 -14.66 -8.55 -6.83
C VAL A 308 -14.78 -7.57 -5.66
N ASN A 309 -14.48 -6.28 -5.88
CA ASN A 309 -14.48 -5.25 -4.85
C ASN A 309 -13.62 -5.62 -3.61
N ALA A 310 -12.47 -6.25 -3.85
CA ALA A 310 -11.49 -6.59 -2.81
C ALA A 310 -10.62 -5.38 -2.44
N THR A 311 -9.76 -5.54 -1.43
CA THR A 311 -8.91 -4.46 -0.90
C THR A 311 -7.46 -4.58 -1.42
N PRO A 312 -7.03 -3.72 -2.36
CA PRO A 312 -5.65 -3.69 -2.83
C PRO A 312 -4.76 -2.85 -1.92
N PHE A 313 -3.58 -3.37 -1.59
CA PHE A 313 -2.55 -2.66 -0.84
C PHE A 313 -1.15 -2.87 -1.40
N TYR A 314 -0.26 -1.92 -1.11
CA TYR A 314 1.11 -1.86 -1.63
C TYR A 314 2.09 -1.42 -0.53
N PHE A 315 3.21 -2.13 -0.36
CA PHE A 315 4.26 -1.81 0.61
C PHE A 315 5.32 -0.88 -0.02
N ASP A 316 5.42 0.35 0.48
CA ASP A 316 6.51 1.29 0.21
C ASP A 316 7.59 1.16 1.29
N PHE A 317 8.59 0.32 1.01
CA PHE A 317 9.74 0.09 1.88
C PHE A 317 10.62 1.33 2.11
N SER A 318 10.62 2.27 1.16
CA SER A 318 11.45 3.47 1.28
C SER A 318 10.86 4.42 2.31
N LYS A 319 9.52 4.46 2.40
CA LYS A 319 8.78 5.29 3.36
C LYS A 319 8.29 4.52 4.59
N LYS A 320 8.58 3.22 4.69
CA LYS A 320 8.14 2.33 5.76
C LYS A 320 6.61 2.34 5.93
N GLN A 321 5.87 2.39 4.81
CA GLN A 321 4.41 2.53 4.79
C GLN A 321 3.72 1.47 3.93
N VAL A 322 2.54 1.04 4.33
CA VAL A 322 1.59 0.32 3.48
C VAL A 322 0.51 1.28 3.00
N ILE A 323 0.19 1.21 1.72
CA ILE A 323 -0.74 2.11 1.03
C ILE A 323 -1.95 1.31 0.61
N ASN A 324 -3.15 1.71 1.04
CA ASN A 324 -4.39 1.19 0.48
C ASN A 324 -4.63 1.86 -0.89
N LEU A 325 -4.73 1.08 -1.96
CA LEU A 325 -4.80 1.62 -3.33
C LEU A 325 -6.22 2.05 -3.74
N ASN A 326 -7.24 1.77 -2.93
CA ASN A 326 -8.59 2.30 -3.14
C ASN A 326 -8.75 3.70 -2.52
N SER A 327 -8.27 3.90 -1.28
CA SER A 327 -8.44 5.14 -0.52
C SER A 327 -7.23 6.06 -0.52
N PHE A 328 -6.05 5.55 -0.90
CA PHE A 328 -4.74 6.20 -0.75
C PHE A 328 -4.34 6.53 0.69
N THR A 329 -5.03 5.94 1.67
CA THR A 329 -4.64 6.00 3.08
C THR A 329 -3.35 5.22 3.29
N LYS A 330 -2.56 5.66 4.27
CA LYS A 330 -1.24 5.10 4.57
C LYS A 330 -1.18 4.75 6.04
N SER A 331 -0.59 3.60 6.35
CA SER A 331 -0.22 3.19 7.70
C SER A 331 1.23 2.72 7.72
N GLU A 332 1.82 2.66 8.91
CA GLU A 332 3.19 2.16 9.07
C GLU A 332 3.24 0.65 8.86
N ILE A 333 4.35 0.18 8.29
CA ILE A 333 4.60 -1.26 8.14
C ILE A 333 5.11 -1.84 9.46
N VAL A 334 4.69 -3.05 9.78
CA VAL A 334 5.22 -3.82 10.92
C VAL A 334 6.74 -4.04 10.76
N SER A 335 7.46 -4.02 11.88
CA SER A 335 8.89 -4.34 11.91
C SER A 335 9.13 -5.84 11.99
N ILE A 336 10.26 -6.28 11.44
CA ILE A 336 10.80 -7.63 11.56
C ILE A 336 11.90 -7.60 12.60
N ASP A 337 11.60 -8.08 13.80
CA ASP A 337 12.44 -7.83 14.97
C ASP A 337 13.64 -8.77 15.11
N SER A 338 13.84 -9.73 14.19
CA SER A 338 14.94 -10.71 14.27
C SER A 338 15.70 -10.83 12.95
N VAL A 339 17.04 -10.88 13.05
CA VAL A 339 17.90 -11.17 11.90
C VAL A 339 17.63 -12.56 11.33
N GLU A 340 17.26 -13.53 12.17
CA GLU A 340 16.96 -14.90 11.74
C GLU A 340 15.78 -14.95 10.77
N THR A 341 14.80 -14.06 10.92
CA THR A 341 13.65 -14.00 10.02
C THR A 341 14.08 -13.64 8.60
N PHE A 342 15.03 -12.72 8.44
CA PHE A 342 15.62 -12.41 7.13
C PHE A 342 16.41 -13.59 6.57
N LEU A 343 17.22 -14.25 7.41
CA LEU A 343 18.01 -15.42 7.03
C LEU A 343 17.11 -16.58 6.59
N LYS A 344 16.03 -16.86 7.32
CA LYS A 344 15.03 -17.89 6.98
C LYS A 344 14.28 -17.57 5.69
N LEU A 345 14.00 -16.29 5.43
CA LEU A 345 13.27 -15.86 4.24
C LEU A 345 14.13 -15.94 2.97
N ASN A 346 15.39 -15.52 3.03
CA ASN A 346 16.24 -15.35 1.84
C ASN A 346 17.40 -16.34 1.75
N GLY A 347 17.74 -17.06 2.83
CA GLY A 347 18.88 -17.98 2.88
C GLY A 347 18.65 -19.34 2.18
N ASP A 348 17.60 -19.48 1.37
CA ASP A 348 17.38 -20.64 0.48
C ASP A 348 17.58 -22.02 1.13
N GLY A 349 17.06 -22.21 2.34
CA GLY A 349 17.13 -23.48 3.08
C GLY A 349 18.35 -23.63 3.99
N LEU A 350 19.23 -22.63 4.05
CA LEU A 350 20.26 -22.54 5.08
C LEU A 350 19.62 -22.34 6.45
N THR A 351 20.24 -22.90 7.49
CA THR A 351 19.80 -22.66 8.88
C THR A 351 20.90 -22.08 9.72
N VAL A 352 20.49 -21.40 10.79
CA VAL A 352 21.40 -20.90 11.82
C VAL A 352 22.02 -22.08 12.57
N SER A 353 23.31 -22.31 12.37
CA SER A 353 24.10 -23.32 13.10
C SER A 353 24.65 -22.79 14.40
N LYS A 354 24.93 -21.48 14.45
CA LYS A 354 25.37 -20.75 15.63
C LYS A 354 24.60 -19.42 15.70
N PRO A 355 23.80 -19.17 16.75
CA PRO A 355 22.93 -18.00 16.84
C PRO A 355 23.69 -16.66 16.98
N GLY A 356 25.00 -16.72 17.22
CA GLY A 356 25.81 -15.55 17.55
C GLY A 356 25.53 -15.03 18.96
N LEU A 357 26.51 -14.33 19.52
CA LEU A 357 26.43 -13.77 20.86
C LEU A 357 25.55 -12.51 20.88
N THR A 358 24.79 -12.37 21.98
CA THR A 358 24.05 -11.17 22.36
C THR A 358 24.78 -10.37 23.43
N GLU A 359 24.25 -9.19 23.78
CA GLU A 359 24.79 -8.31 24.81
C GLU A 359 24.97 -8.99 26.18
N GLN A 360 24.11 -9.97 26.49
CA GLN A 360 24.08 -10.66 27.78
C GLN A 360 25.14 -11.76 27.89
N GLU A 361 25.63 -12.25 26.74
CA GLU A 361 26.55 -13.39 26.65
C GLU A 361 28.02 -12.95 26.58
N LEU A 362 28.28 -11.67 26.30
CA LEU A 362 29.63 -11.13 26.12
C LEU A 362 30.17 -10.52 27.42
N SER A 363 31.36 -10.96 27.85
CA SER A 363 32.02 -10.43 29.05
C SER A 363 32.36 -8.95 28.91
N ARG A 364 32.11 -8.18 29.98
CA ARG A 364 32.47 -6.75 30.06
C ARG A 364 33.98 -6.55 29.95
N GLU A 365 34.78 -7.47 30.49
CA GLU A 365 36.24 -7.45 30.40
C GLU A 365 36.71 -7.59 28.94
N ILE A 366 36.06 -8.45 28.14
CA ILE A 366 36.37 -8.63 26.72
C ILE A 366 35.98 -7.37 25.91
N ILE A 367 34.83 -6.76 26.21
CA ILE A 367 34.41 -5.48 25.61
C ILE A 367 35.41 -4.37 25.96
N ASN A 368 35.80 -4.24 27.22
CA ASN A 368 36.77 -3.23 27.62
C ASN A 368 38.14 -3.48 26.95
N ALA A 369 38.57 -4.74 26.85
CA ALA A 369 39.81 -5.08 26.16
C ALA A 369 39.77 -4.70 24.66
N SER A 370 38.65 -4.93 23.97
CA SER A 370 38.51 -4.58 22.56
C SER A 370 38.54 -3.07 22.32
N GLN A 371 37.96 -2.28 23.22
CA GLN A 371 38.02 -0.80 23.17
C GLN A 371 39.45 -0.28 23.33
N ILE A 372 40.21 -0.82 24.29
CA ILE A 372 41.61 -0.41 24.48
C ILE A 372 42.48 -0.88 23.31
N ILE A 373 42.22 -2.06 22.76
CA ILE A 373 42.87 -2.50 21.54
C ILE A 373 42.55 -1.54 20.38
N TRP A 374 41.30 -1.09 20.21
CA TRP A 374 40.96 -0.12 19.16
C TRP A 374 41.77 1.17 19.27
N GLU A 375 41.89 1.74 20.47
CA GLU A 375 42.71 2.93 20.75
C GLU A 375 44.18 2.70 20.40
N ASN A 376 44.68 1.49 20.66
CA ASN A 376 46.08 1.09 20.51
C ASN A 376 46.33 0.15 19.30
N ARG A 377 45.46 0.15 18.30
CA ARG A 377 45.44 -0.85 17.21
C ARG A 377 46.72 -0.94 16.39
N ASN A 378 47.52 0.13 16.34
CA ASN A 378 48.85 0.11 15.72
C ASN A 378 49.81 -0.83 16.46
N LEU A 379 49.75 -0.89 17.80
CA LEU A 379 50.58 -1.80 18.60
C LEU A 379 50.23 -3.25 18.30
N ILE A 380 48.93 -3.59 18.31
CA ILE A 380 48.45 -4.94 17.98
C ILE A 380 48.82 -5.32 16.53
N ALA A 381 48.64 -4.41 15.58
CA ALA A 381 49.00 -4.67 14.19
C ALA A 381 50.51 -4.95 14.01
N SER A 382 51.37 -4.31 14.80
CA SER A 382 52.82 -4.59 14.78
C SER A 382 53.15 -6.01 15.26
N LYS A 383 52.28 -6.60 16.09
CA LYS A 383 52.44 -7.93 16.68
C LYS A 383 51.83 -9.06 15.86
N TYR A 384 51.01 -8.79 14.83
CA TYR A 384 50.35 -9.84 14.06
C TYR A 384 51.29 -10.89 13.46
N ARG A 385 52.48 -10.50 12.99
CA ARG A 385 53.45 -11.48 12.44
C ARG A 385 53.95 -12.45 13.51
N GLU A 386 54.20 -11.93 14.72
CA GLU A 386 54.63 -12.72 15.88
C GLU A 386 53.48 -13.61 16.36
N LEU A 387 52.30 -13.03 16.60
CA LEU A 387 51.10 -13.77 17.05
C LEU A 387 50.71 -14.90 16.10
N LYS A 388 50.84 -14.68 14.79
CA LYS A 388 50.57 -15.70 13.77
C LYS A 388 51.46 -16.95 13.92
N SER A 389 52.67 -16.83 14.49
CA SER A 389 53.54 -17.98 14.74
C SER A 389 53.00 -18.93 15.81
N TYR A 390 52.07 -18.47 16.66
CA TYR A 390 51.51 -19.24 17.77
C TYR A 390 50.16 -19.91 17.45
N ILE A 391 49.67 -19.87 16.19
CA ILE A 391 48.33 -20.37 15.82
C ILE A 391 48.07 -21.80 16.27
N TYR A 392 49.09 -22.66 16.25
CA TYR A 392 48.98 -24.07 16.62
C TYR A 392 49.37 -24.36 18.07
N ASP A 393 49.76 -23.33 18.82
CA ASP A 393 50.27 -23.46 20.17
C ASP A 393 49.13 -23.35 21.19
N LYS A 394 49.11 -24.30 22.14
CA LYS A 394 48.11 -24.31 23.23
C LYS A 394 48.35 -23.24 24.29
N SER A 395 49.50 -22.57 24.24
CA SER A 395 49.90 -21.53 25.16
C SER A 395 50.95 -20.66 24.47
N PHE A 396 50.95 -19.36 24.73
CA PHE A 396 51.97 -18.47 24.18
C PHE A 396 52.26 -17.33 25.15
N LYS A 397 53.41 -16.68 24.96
CA LYS A 397 53.73 -15.40 25.57
C LYS A 397 54.33 -14.51 24.50
N SER A 398 53.80 -13.30 24.37
CA SER A 398 54.29 -12.25 23.49
C SER A 398 54.42 -10.97 24.30
N TRP A 399 55.53 -10.25 24.12
CA TRP A 399 55.79 -9.02 24.86
C TRP A 399 56.59 -8.02 24.02
N GLY A 400 56.54 -6.75 24.40
CA GLY A 400 57.23 -5.64 23.73
C GLY A 400 56.76 -4.30 24.27
N ASP A 401 57.14 -3.21 23.59
CA ASP A 401 56.80 -1.84 24.00
C ASP A 401 55.29 -1.68 24.23
N ASP A 402 54.91 -1.39 25.48
CA ASP A 402 53.53 -1.24 25.97
C ASP A 402 52.56 -2.37 25.58
N PHE A 403 53.08 -3.57 25.33
CA PHE A 403 52.31 -4.76 24.97
C PHE A 403 52.78 -6.02 25.71
N TYR A 404 51.83 -6.76 26.27
CA TYR A 404 52.02 -8.10 26.81
C TYR A 404 50.77 -8.94 26.54
N ALA A 405 50.96 -10.16 26.04
CA ALA A 405 49.89 -11.14 25.90
C ALA A 405 50.40 -12.51 26.34
N GLU A 406 49.62 -13.19 27.17
CA GLU A 406 49.90 -14.55 27.63
C GLU A 406 48.63 -15.37 27.54
N LEU A 407 48.74 -16.59 27.01
CA LEU A 407 47.75 -17.65 27.14
C LEU A 407 48.43 -18.85 27.80
N THR A 408 47.88 -19.34 28.90
CA THR A 408 48.37 -20.55 29.58
C THR A 408 47.71 -21.81 29.03
N ILE A 409 48.28 -22.98 29.33
CA ILE A 409 47.71 -24.29 28.96
C ILE A 409 46.32 -24.49 29.59
N ASP A 410 46.09 -23.90 30.76
CA ASP A 410 44.80 -23.90 31.47
C ASP A 410 43.80 -22.87 30.91
N LYS A 411 44.08 -22.30 29.73
CA LYS A 411 43.28 -21.28 29.04
C LYS A 411 43.12 -19.97 29.80
N GLN A 412 43.96 -19.70 30.80
CA GLN A 412 43.98 -18.38 31.44
C GLN A 412 44.71 -17.40 30.51
N ALA A 413 44.13 -16.23 30.29
CA ALA A 413 44.71 -15.22 29.42
C ALA A 413 45.04 -13.94 30.18
N LYS A 414 46.11 -13.27 29.77
CA LYS A 414 46.46 -11.93 30.24
C LYS A 414 46.77 -11.05 29.04
N LEU A 415 46.30 -9.82 29.09
CA LEU A 415 46.59 -8.78 28.12
C LEU A 415 47.02 -7.52 28.86
N THR A 416 48.16 -6.95 28.51
CA THR A 416 48.49 -5.57 28.83
C THR A 416 48.69 -4.83 27.53
N ILE A 417 47.96 -3.73 27.33
CA ILE A 417 48.09 -2.90 26.14
C ILE A 417 47.73 -1.45 26.49
N GLY A 418 48.53 -0.49 26.02
CA GLY A 418 48.27 0.93 26.26
C GLY A 418 48.18 1.30 27.74
N GLY A 419 48.99 0.65 28.58
CA GLY A 419 49.03 0.87 30.03
C GLY A 419 47.87 0.26 30.83
N LYS A 420 46.95 -0.49 30.20
CA LYS A 420 45.87 -1.21 30.91
C LYS A 420 46.09 -2.72 30.85
N SER A 421 45.74 -3.41 31.94
CA SER A 421 45.89 -4.85 32.07
C SER A 421 44.56 -5.55 32.30
N PHE A 422 44.39 -6.70 31.66
CA PHE A 422 43.22 -7.57 31.73
C PHE A 422 43.68 -8.99 32.08
N VAL A 423 42.90 -9.67 32.91
CA VAL A 423 43.10 -11.08 33.29
C VAL A 423 41.80 -11.82 33.06
N PHE A 424 41.86 -12.92 32.32
CA PHE A 424 40.72 -13.75 31.99
C PHE A 424 40.94 -15.15 32.57
N ASN A 425 39.97 -15.63 33.34
CA ASN A 425 40.06 -16.94 34.00
C ASN A 425 39.98 -18.09 32.99
N GLU A 426 39.23 -17.91 31.90
CA GLU A 426 39.16 -18.86 30.79
C GLU A 426 38.86 -18.12 29.49
N PHE A 427 39.78 -18.18 28.53
CA PHE A 427 39.63 -17.58 27.20
C PHE A 427 40.38 -18.41 26.14
N PRO A 428 39.84 -19.57 25.72
CA PRO A 428 40.51 -20.47 24.78
C PRO A 428 40.87 -19.80 23.45
N ASP A 429 39.98 -18.93 22.95
CA ASP A 429 40.14 -18.28 21.64
C ASP A 429 40.90 -16.94 21.72
N PHE A 430 41.68 -16.73 22.79
CA PHE A 430 42.36 -15.45 23.04
C PHE A 430 43.33 -15.06 21.90
N LEU A 431 44.00 -16.03 21.28
CA LEU A 431 44.86 -15.74 20.14
C LEU A 431 44.06 -15.24 18.93
N GLU A 432 42.91 -15.87 18.62
CA GLU A 432 42.02 -15.44 17.54
C GLU A 432 41.44 -14.05 17.82
N PHE A 433 41.09 -13.79 19.08
CA PHE A 433 40.70 -12.47 19.56
C PHE A 433 41.76 -11.43 19.24
N LEU A 434 43.01 -11.67 19.62
CA LEU A 434 44.11 -10.77 19.32
C LEU A 434 44.40 -10.64 17.82
N MET A 435 44.18 -11.69 17.03
CA MET A 435 44.45 -11.70 15.59
C MET A 435 43.41 -10.95 14.74
N GLY A 436 42.23 -10.65 15.29
CA GLY A 436 41.25 -9.84 14.57
C GLY A 436 39.88 -9.76 15.18
N LYS A 437 39.41 -10.79 15.91
CA LYS A 437 38.04 -10.79 16.46
C LYS A 437 37.80 -9.67 17.48
N TRP A 438 38.86 -9.08 18.03
CA TRP A 438 38.74 -7.86 18.83
C TRP A 438 38.00 -6.74 18.09
N LEU A 439 38.15 -6.62 16.76
CA LEU A 439 37.48 -5.57 15.99
C LEU A 439 35.98 -5.83 15.91
N GLU A 440 35.58 -7.08 15.75
CA GLU A 440 34.17 -7.51 15.72
C GLU A 440 33.50 -7.20 17.06
N VAL A 441 34.14 -7.59 18.17
CA VAL A 441 33.71 -7.28 19.54
C VAL A 441 33.61 -5.76 19.75
N TYR A 442 34.61 -4.99 19.27
CA TYR A 442 34.60 -3.54 19.38
C TYR A 442 33.41 -2.93 18.62
N VAL A 443 33.21 -3.31 17.36
CA VAL A 443 32.09 -2.83 16.52
C VAL A 443 30.75 -3.20 17.11
N PHE A 444 30.59 -4.44 17.60
CA PHE A 444 29.41 -4.88 18.32
C PHE A 444 29.14 -3.97 19.53
N SER A 445 30.17 -3.66 20.34
CA SER A 445 30.04 -2.77 21.50
C SER A 445 29.65 -1.34 21.14
N VAL A 446 30.10 -0.82 19.99
CA VAL A 446 29.71 0.50 19.48
C VAL A 446 28.22 0.54 19.15
N LEU A 447 27.64 -0.59 18.72
CA LEU A 447 26.23 -0.68 18.32
C LEU A 447 25.28 -1.00 19.48
N LEU A 448 25.78 -1.44 20.64
CA LEU A 448 24.95 -1.74 21.81
C LEU A 448 24.02 -0.60 22.22
N PRO A 449 24.45 0.68 22.29
CA PRO A 449 23.54 1.78 22.62
C PRO A 449 22.38 1.94 21.62
N LEU A 450 22.57 1.58 20.35
CA LEU A 450 21.51 1.60 19.34
C LEU A 450 20.51 0.46 19.53
N LYS A 451 20.97 -0.68 20.05
CA LYS A 451 20.10 -1.79 20.47
C LYS A 451 19.29 -1.41 21.71
N GLU A 452 19.93 -0.81 22.71
CA GLU A 452 19.30 -0.35 23.96
C GLU A 452 18.23 0.73 23.71
N SER A 453 18.48 1.63 22.75
CA SER A 453 17.52 2.67 22.31
C SER A 453 16.48 2.18 21.30
N ALA A 454 16.43 0.88 21.01
CA ALA A 454 15.50 0.22 20.08
C ALA A 454 15.53 0.72 18.62
N VAL A 455 16.61 1.43 18.24
CA VAL A 455 16.94 1.76 16.84
C VAL A 455 17.27 0.48 16.09
N LEU A 456 18.10 -0.38 16.69
CA LEU A 456 18.30 -1.75 16.24
C LEU A 456 17.34 -2.68 17.00
N LYS A 457 16.65 -3.55 16.28
CA LYS A 457 15.74 -4.56 16.84
C LYS A 457 16.48 -5.80 17.30
N ASP A 458 17.50 -6.20 16.55
CA ASP A 458 18.35 -7.37 16.84
C ASP A 458 19.79 -7.06 16.42
N LEU A 459 20.74 -7.63 17.15
CA LEU A 459 22.19 -7.42 16.99
C LEU A 459 22.91 -8.68 17.49
N ARG A 460 23.69 -9.31 16.61
CA ARG A 460 24.41 -10.56 16.87
C ARG A 460 25.87 -10.45 16.46
N LEU A 461 26.74 -11.06 17.24
CA LEU A 461 28.19 -11.18 17.00
C LEU A 461 28.53 -12.63 16.61
N GLY A 462 29.17 -12.84 15.47
CA GLY A 462 29.64 -14.16 15.02
C GLY A 462 28.52 -15.19 14.81
N LEU A 463 27.41 -14.78 14.20
CA LEU A 463 26.31 -15.68 13.81
C LEU A 463 26.77 -16.51 12.61
N GLU A 464 26.43 -17.81 12.57
CA GLU A 464 26.77 -18.68 11.45
C GLU A 464 25.53 -19.38 10.90
N VAL A 465 25.50 -19.54 9.57
CA VAL A 465 24.53 -20.38 8.86
C VAL A 465 25.22 -21.55 8.18
N SER A 466 24.57 -22.72 8.16
CA SER A 466 25.05 -23.95 7.56
C SER A 466 24.03 -24.59 6.61
N VAL A 467 24.52 -25.51 5.80
CA VAL A 467 23.69 -26.43 5.02
C VAL A 467 23.29 -27.59 5.94
N VAL A 468 21.99 -27.80 6.16
CA VAL A 468 21.47 -28.80 7.12
C VAL A 468 21.36 -30.19 6.53
N ASP A 469 21.14 -30.28 5.22
CA ASP A 469 20.71 -31.53 4.62
C ASP A 469 21.27 -31.68 3.21
N VAL A 470 22.47 -32.28 3.18
CA VAL A 470 23.19 -32.66 1.96
C VAL A 470 22.44 -33.78 1.22
N ASP A 471 21.61 -34.57 1.92
CA ASP A 471 20.92 -35.73 1.36
C ASP A 471 19.61 -35.35 0.64
N SER A 472 18.87 -34.33 1.10
CA SER A 472 17.64 -33.84 0.44
C SER A 472 17.89 -32.86 -0.71
N ASN A 473 19.06 -32.22 -0.75
CA ASN A 473 19.40 -31.32 -1.84
C ASN A 473 19.99 -32.09 -3.04
N ASN A 474 19.22 -32.19 -4.12
CA ASN A 474 19.61 -32.92 -5.35
C ASN A 474 20.98 -32.53 -5.92
N ASN A 475 21.44 -31.29 -5.69
CA ASN A 475 22.74 -30.83 -6.17
C ASN A 475 23.91 -31.49 -5.43
N PHE A 476 23.68 -32.03 -4.23
CA PHE A 476 24.69 -32.65 -3.41
C PHE A 476 24.75 -34.18 -3.53
N LYS A 477 23.81 -34.79 -4.27
CA LYS A 477 23.75 -36.25 -4.51
C LYS A 477 25.00 -36.85 -5.18
N TYR A 478 25.82 -36.03 -5.81
CA TYR A 478 27.06 -36.44 -6.49
C TYR A 478 28.31 -36.35 -5.59
N TYR A 479 28.17 -35.87 -4.35
CA TYR A 479 29.27 -35.74 -3.40
C TYR A 479 29.34 -36.96 -2.47
N HIS A 480 30.56 -37.33 -2.06
CA HIS A 480 30.79 -38.53 -1.24
C HIS A 480 30.12 -38.45 0.15
N ASP A 481 29.72 -39.61 0.70
CA ASP A 481 29.06 -39.78 2.00
C ASP A 481 29.78 -39.16 3.22
N GLY A 482 31.05 -38.75 3.08
CA GLY A 482 31.83 -38.08 4.13
C GLY A 482 31.52 -36.59 4.31
N PHE A 483 30.67 -35.98 3.47
CA PHE A 483 30.26 -34.57 3.57
C PHE A 483 29.02 -34.34 4.46
N LYS A 484 28.63 -35.31 5.29
CA LYS A 484 27.38 -35.34 6.09
C LYS A 484 27.34 -34.42 7.33
N GLU A 485 28.20 -33.40 7.40
CA GLU A 485 28.24 -32.48 8.53
C GLU A 485 27.65 -31.11 8.19
N ASN A 486 27.19 -30.38 9.21
CA ASN A 486 26.80 -28.97 9.13
C ASN A 486 28.00 -28.12 8.71
N ILE A 487 28.29 -28.07 7.41
CA ILE A 487 29.38 -27.25 6.87
C ILE A 487 28.94 -25.78 6.98
N ALA A 488 29.73 -24.99 7.70
CA ALA A 488 29.53 -23.55 7.80
C ALA A 488 29.54 -22.94 6.39
N TYR A 489 28.43 -22.31 6.02
CA TYR A 489 28.25 -21.66 4.72
C TYR A 489 28.74 -20.21 4.79
N GLN A 490 28.31 -19.48 5.82
CA GLN A 490 28.69 -18.09 6.03
C GLN A 490 28.68 -17.76 7.54
N GLU A 491 29.77 -17.15 7.99
CA GLU A 491 29.89 -16.50 9.30
C GLU A 491 29.67 -14.99 9.13
N PHE A 492 28.90 -14.38 10.02
CA PHE A 492 28.68 -12.94 10.04
C PHE A 492 29.38 -12.35 11.26
N ASP A 493 30.46 -11.61 11.01
CA ASP A 493 31.23 -10.86 12.02
C ASP A 493 30.28 -10.11 12.97
N VAL A 494 29.49 -9.16 12.43
CA VAL A 494 28.35 -8.56 13.13
C VAL A 494 27.16 -8.47 12.19
N ILE A 495 25.97 -8.85 12.67
CA ILE A 495 24.72 -8.78 11.89
C ILE A 495 23.63 -8.14 12.73
N CYS A 496 22.85 -7.23 12.14
CA CYS A 496 21.78 -6.53 12.86
C CYS A 496 20.61 -6.16 11.94
N THR A 497 19.50 -5.74 12.54
CA THR A 497 18.35 -5.19 11.81
C THR A 497 17.75 -3.98 12.52
N ASP A 498 17.28 -3.00 11.74
CA ASP A 498 16.47 -1.86 12.23
C ASP A 498 14.96 -2.18 12.26
N GLY A 499 14.58 -3.42 11.96
CA GLY A 499 13.19 -3.83 11.76
C GLY A 499 12.73 -3.83 10.30
N TYR A 500 13.48 -3.21 9.38
CA TYR A 500 13.07 -3.06 7.99
C TYR A 500 14.13 -3.53 7.00
N ARG A 501 15.41 -3.52 7.41
CA ARG A 501 16.55 -3.94 6.61
C ARG A 501 17.45 -4.86 7.42
N LEU A 502 18.13 -5.76 6.73
CA LEU A 502 19.22 -6.55 7.28
C LEU A 502 20.54 -5.83 6.99
N PHE A 503 21.37 -5.66 8.02
CA PHE A 503 22.70 -5.11 7.91
C PHE A 503 23.72 -6.19 8.25
N ILE A 504 24.70 -6.37 7.36
CA ILE A 504 25.82 -7.29 7.55
C ILE A 504 27.08 -6.45 7.63
N ILE A 505 27.79 -6.55 8.74
CA ILE A 505 28.94 -5.70 9.04
C ILE A 505 30.18 -6.59 9.06
N GLU A 506 31.06 -6.42 8.07
CA GLU A 506 32.31 -7.16 7.95
C GLU A 506 33.44 -6.33 8.58
N CYS A 507 34.20 -6.95 9.47
CA CYS A 507 35.30 -6.34 10.20
C CYS A 507 36.65 -6.81 9.65
N LYS A 508 37.52 -5.87 9.30
CA LYS A 508 38.89 -6.17 8.86
C LYS A 508 39.92 -5.35 9.64
N SER A 509 40.58 -6.04 10.56
CA SER A 509 41.68 -5.48 11.36
C SER A 509 42.97 -5.30 10.55
N GLY A 510 43.07 -5.93 9.38
CA GLY A 510 44.22 -5.89 8.45
C GLY A 510 43.90 -5.22 7.11
N LYS A 511 44.54 -5.70 6.04
CA LYS A 511 44.35 -5.18 4.68
C LYS A 511 42.99 -5.60 4.11
N VAL A 512 42.26 -4.65 3.53
CA VAL A 512 41.04 -4.91 2.77
C VAL A 512 41.36 -5.04 1.29
N GLU A 513 40.80 -6.06 0.65
CA GLU A 513 40.93 -6.36 -0.76
C GLU A 513 39.57 -6.19 -1.47
N ALA A 514 39.58 -6.02 -2.80
CA ALA A 514 38.36 -5.76 -3.56
C ALA A 514 37.35 -6.91 -3.50
N ASN A 515 37.83 -8.15 -3.41
CA ASN A 515 36.99 -9.34 -3.22
C ASN A 515 36.19 -9.30 -1.90
N HIS A 516 36.74 -8.74 -0.83
CA HIS A 516 36.02 -8.63 0.46
C HIS A 516 34.78 -7.74 0.32
N VAL A 517 34.92 -6.60 -0.34
CA VAL A 517 33.82 -5.65 -0.56
C VAL A 517 32.76 -6.23 -1.50
N LEU A 518 33.19 -6.89 -2.59
CA LEU A 518 32.28 -7.55 -3.53
C LEU A 518 31.52 -8.71 -2.87
N LYS A 519 32.22 -9.55 -2.09
CA LYS A 519 31.60 -10.63 -1.32
C LYS A 519 30.54 -10.06 -0.38
N LEU A 520 30.88 -9.02 0.38
CA LEU A 520 29.95 -8.37 1.30
C LEU A 520 28.69 -7.85 0.59
N SER A 521 28.83 -7.19 -0.56
CA SER A 521 27.69 -6.76 -1.39
C SER A 521 26.75 -7.91 -1.73
N GLU A 522 27.30 -9.03 -2.21
CA GLU A 522 26.50 -10.17 -2.63
C GLU A 522 25.89 -10.91 -1.44
N THR A 523 26.64 -11.09 -0.36
CA THR A 523 26.13 -11.66 0.90
C THR A 523 24.97 -10.83 1.45
N ALA A 524 25.10 -9.50 1.47
CA ALA A 524 24.03 -8.60 1.93
C ALA A 524 22.77 -8.69 1.05
N LYS A 525 22.91 -8.73 -0.27
CA LYS A 525 21.77 -8.92 -1.19
C LYS A 525 21.12 -10.28 -1.03
N HIS A 526 21.93 -11.33 -0.89
CA HIS A 526 21.44 -12.70 -0.77
C HIS A 526 20.61 -12.87 0.50
N PHE A 527 21.11 -12.46 1.66
CA PHE A 527 20.41 -12.67 2.93
C PHE A 527 19.38 -11.57 3.28
N GLY A 528 19.58 -10.34 2.81
CA GLY A 528 18.71 -9.19 3.10
C GLY A 528 17.73 -8.81 1.99
N GLY A 529 17.77 -9.48 0.84
CA GLY A 529 17.02 -9.09 -0.37
C GLY A 529 17.51 -7.76 -0.96
N VAL A 530 16.67 -7.10 -1.78
CA VAL A 530 17.03 -5.82 -2.44
C VAL A 530 17.38 -4.68 -1.46
N LYS A 531 16.95 -4.77 -0.21
CA LYS A 531 17.24 -3.77 0.83
C LYS A 531 18.33 -4.22 1.81
N GLY A 532 18.94 -5.38 1.60
CA GLY A 532 20.10 -5.83 2.37
C GLY A 532 21.29 -4.92 2.18
N HIS A 533 21.98 -4.59 3.27
CA HIS A 533 23.04 -3.60 3.26
C HIS A 533 24.31 -4.13 3.94
N GLY A 534 25.44 -3.98 3.28
CA GLY A 534 26.76 -4.31 3.81
C GLY A 534 27.43 -3.09 4.43
N VAL A 535 28.16 -3.28 5.53
CA VAL A 535 29.04 -2.25 6.09
C VAL A 535 30.43 -2.85 6.30
N MET A 536 31.43 -2.35 5.59
CA MET A 536 32.83 -2.70 5.81
C MET A 536 33.41 -1.79 6.88
N ILE A 537 33.91 -2.36 7.97
CA ILE A 537 34.69 -1.65 8.99
C ILE A 537 36.14 -2.09 8.92
N SER A 538 37.06 -1.14 8.74
CA SER A 538 38.49 -1.45 8.80
C SER A 538 39.29 -0.54 9.71
N SER A 539 40.21 -1.13 10.48
CA SER A 539 41.10 -0.40 11.39
C SER A 539 42.00 0.62 10.68
N PHE A 540 42.30 0.34 9.41
CA PHE A 540 43.20 1.10 8.58
C PHE A 540 42.53 1.58 7.30
N ARG A 541 43.10 2.62 6.69
CA ARG A 541 42.63 3.19 5.43
C ARG A 541 42.71 2.14 4.30
N PRO A 542 41.84 2.27 3.27
CA PRO A 542 41.96 1.48 2.05
C PRO A 542 43.39 1.50 1.52
N PRO A 543 43.99 0.34 1.17
CA PRO A 543 45.37 0.30 0.73
C PRO A 543 45.58 0.92 -0.65
N HIS A 544 44.50 1.11 -1.41
CA HIS A 544 44.53 1.71 -2.76
C HIS A 544 43.21 2.42 -3.09
N PRO A 545 43.23 3.62 -3.72
CA PRO A 545 42.03 4.38 -4.04
C PRO A 545 41.04 3.64 -4.96
N VAL A 546 41.54 2.81 -5.89
CA VAL A 546 40.66 1.99 -6.76
C VAL A 546 39.80 1.01 -5.96
N ILE A 547 40.29 0.45 -4.85
CA ILE A 547 39.47 -0.45 -4.02
C ILE A 547 38.37 0.35 -3.32
N LYS A 548 38.67 1.57 -2.88
CA LYS A 548 37.67 2.48 -2.33
C LYS A 548 36.62 2.86 -3.38
N GLN A 549 37.03 3.22 -4.60
CA GLN A 549 36.10 3.52 -5.70
C GLN A 549 35.19 2.33 -5.99
N LYS A 550 35.73 1.09 -6.05
CA LYS A 550 34.92 -0.12 -6.23
C LYS A 550 33.88 -0.32 -5.14
N SER A 551 34.18 0.10 -3.90
CA SER A 551 33.19 0.10 -2.82
C SER A 551 32.12 1.16 -3.05
N ASP A 552 32.52 2.36 -3.47
CA ASP A 552 31.61 3.49 -3.68
C ASP A 552 30.66 3.29 -4.87
N ASP A 553 31.07 2.47 -5.85
CA ASP A 553 30.24 2.06 -6.97
C ASP A 553 29.15 1.05 -6.56
N LEU A 554 29.25 0.43 -5.37
CA LEU A 554 28.27 -0.53 -4.84
C LEU A 554 27.23 0.20 -3.98
N ILE A 555 26.02 0.34 -4.51
CA ILE A 555 24.91 1.09 -3.86
C ILE A 555 24.48 0.54 -2.49
N ASN A 556 24.85 -0.69 -2.16
CA ASN A 556 24.43 -1.40 -0.96
C ASN A 556 25.58 -1.70 0.01
N VAL A 557 26.75 -1.07 -0.17
CA VAL A 557 27.89 -1.22 0.74
C VAL A 557 28.44 0.13 1.14
N GLU A 558 28.57 0.35 2.45
CA GLU A 558 29.31 1.47 3.03
C GLU A 558 30.66 1.00 3.58
N TRP A 559 31.70 1.84 3.48
CA TRP A 559 33.02 1.51 4.05
C TRP A 559 33.52 2.61 4.98
N PHE A 560 33.54 2.32 6.27
CA PHE A 560 34.09 3.18 7.31
C PHE A 560 35.44 2.67 7.81
N PHE A 561 36.40 3.57 7.99
CA PHE A 561 37.78 3.18 8.30
C PHE A 561 38.53 4.18 9.18
N GLY A 562 39.59 3.70 9.83
CA GLY A 562 40.45 4.51 10.67
C GLY A 562 39.75 5.01 11.94
N SER A 563 40.27 6.07 12.56
CA SER A 563 39.78 6.56 13.86
C SER A 563 38.33 7.04 13.84
N GLY A 564 37.82 7.54 12.70
CA GLY A 564 36.44 8.00 12.55
C GLY A 564 35.44 6.89 12.22
N ALA A 565 35.86 5.62 12.14
CA ALA A 565 34.99 4.54 11.69
C ALA A 565 33.76 4.35 12.57
N SER A 566 33.93 4.37 13.89
CA SER A 566 32.83 4.21 14.85
C SER A 566 31.86 5.38 14.83
N GLU A 567 32.35 6.61 14.69
CA GLU A 567 31.49 7.80 14.54
C GLU A 567 30.66 7.72 13.25
N HIS A 568 31.28 7.39 12.11
CA HIS A 568 30.54 7.22 10.86
C HIS A 568 29.53 6.08 10.92
N LEU A 569 29.89 4.97 11.59
CA LEU A 569 28.99 3.84 11.80
C LEU A 569 27.75 4.25 12.61
N LEU A 570 27.93 4.98 13.72
CA LEU A 570 26.80 5.49 14.51
C LEU A 570 25.93 6.45 13.69
N ASN A 571 26.57 7.42 13.00
CA ASN A 571 25.87 8.39 12.15
C ASN A 571 25.07 7.74 11.03
N PHE A 572 25.53 6.61 10.50
CA PHE A 572 24.84 5.83 9.48
C PHE A 572 23.50 5.26 9.99
N PHE A 573 23.47 4.74 11.22
CA PHE A 573 22.25 4.19 11.82
C PHE A 573 21.35 5.26 12.48
N GLY A 574 21.90 6.42 12.80
CA GLY A 574 21.15 7.58 13.25
C GLY A 574 22.07 8.77 13.46
N LYS A 575 21.71 9.94 12.92
CA LYS A 575 22.30 11.21 13.37
C LYS A 575 22.00 11.37 14.86
N ILE A 576 23.02 11.23 15.70
CA ILE A 576 23.00 11.84 17.05
C ILE A 576 23.29 13.33 16.89
#